data_AF-A0A5D2ZBN8-F1
#
_entry.id   AF-A0A5D2ZBN8-F1
#
_cell.length_a   1.000
_cell.length_b   1.000
_cell.length_c   1.000
_cell.angle_alpha   90.00
_cell.angle_beta   90.00
_cell.angle_gamma   90.00
#
_symmetry.space_group_name_H-M   'P 1'
#
loop_
_entity.id
_entity.type
_entity.pdbx_description
1 polymer ?
#
loop_
_entity_poly.entity_id
_entity_poly.type
_entity_poly.pdbx_seq_one_letter_code
_entity_poly.pdbx_strand_id
1 'polypeptide(L)'
;MLMTSTPRADVTQISAATLLLRVDQSGKGDYEKIQDAIDAAPSDNEEVVFILVEPGIYNEKIVVPADKPFITLSGLKPNGTIITGSDSGNIFESATFTVLASDFVGQYLTIQNTYGLGAKAVALRVSGDRATFFGCRILSYQDTLLDDTGRHYYSNCYIEGAMDFIFENAASLFERCHLHTLSKGDTSITAQRRESPLKETGFTFLGCKITQVRTAVLGRPWAHILESFLP
;
A
#
# COMPACT_ATOMS: atom_id res chain seq x y z
N MET A 1 -24.08 24.56 -52.17
CA MET A 1 -23.77 23.56 -51.13
C MET A 1 -22.29 23.69 -50.82
N LEU A 2 -21.94 24.56 -49.87
CA LEU A 2 -20.55 24.87 -49.50
C LEU A 2 -20.15 23.91 -48.38
N MET A 3 -19.22 22.99 -48.67
CA MET A 3 -18.59 22.15 -47.66
C MET A 3 -17.44 22.94 -47.03
N THR A 4 -17.63 23.42 -45.80
CA THR A 4 -16.56 23.98 -44.98
C THR A 4 -15.75 22.84 -44.38
N SER A 5 -14.49 22.72 -44.77
CA SER A 5 -13.52 21.80 -44.16
C SER A 5 -13.23 22.20 -42.72
N THR A 6 -13.51 21.32 -41.77
CA THR A 6 -13.08 21.44 -40.38
C THR A 6 -11.56 21.40 -40.30
N PRO A 7 -10.90 22.32 -39.56
CA PRO A 7 -9.47 22.21 -39.33
C PRO A 7 -9.20 20.97 -38.46
N ARG A 8 -8.19 20.21 -38.86
CA ARG A 8 -7.64 19.07 -38.12
C ARG A 8 -7.07 19.61 -36.81
N ALA A 9 -7.52 19.09 -35.67
CA ALA A 9 -6.91 19.40 -34.39
C ALA A 9 -5.45 18.97 -34.42
N ASP A 10 -4.56 19.92 -34.21
CA ASP A 10 -3.12 19.73 -34.08
C ASP A 10 -2.88 19.02 -32.74
N VAL A 11 -2.52 17.74 -32.78
CA VAL A 11 -2.17 16.97 -31.58
C VAL A 11 -0.70 17.23 -31.27
N THR A 12 -0.41 18.46 -30.85
CA THR A 12 0.88 18.86 -30.27
C THR A 12 0.64 19.71 -29.04
N GLN A 13 -0.03 19.12 -28.04
CA GLN A 13 0.19 19.50 -26.66
C GLN A 13 0.93 18.33 -25.99
N ILE A 14 2.26 18.41 -26.02
CA ILE A 14 3.13 17.52 -25.26
C ILE A 14 2.79 17.76 -23.79
N SER A 15 2.22 16.76 -23.10
CA SER A 15 1.96 16.87 -21.67
C SER A 15 3.28 17.05 -20.93
N ALA A 16 3.24 17.71 -19.77
CA ALA A 16 4.39 17.86 -18.88
C ALA A 16 5.11 16.50 -18.75
N ALA A 17 6.42 16.49 -18.95
CA ALA A 17 7.20 15.26 -18.96
C ALA A 17 7.16 14.63 -17.55
N THR A 18 6.50 13.48 -17.42
CA THR A 18 6.59 12.63 -16.22
C THR A 18 8.07 12.36 -15.92
N LEU A 19 8.54 12.71 -14.73
CA LEU A 19 9.89 12.37 -14.29
C LEU A 19 9.97 10.85 -14.13
N LEU A 20 10.86 10.19 -14.87
CA LEU A 20 11.10 8.76 -14.76
C LEU A 20 12.45 8.51 -14.07
N LEU A 21 12.43 7.83 -12.93
CA LEU A 21 13.63 7.36 -12.22
C LEU A 21 13.69 5.83 -12.27
N ARG A 22 14.84 5.26 -12.63
CA ARG A 22 15.05 3.81 -12.68
C ARG A 22 15.90 3.34 -11.51
N VAL A 23 15.45 2.29 -10.84
CA VAL A 23 16.16 1.64 -9.74
C VAL A 23 16.62 0.26 -10.18
N ASP A 24 17.92 0.00 -10.18
CA ASP A 24 18.53 -1.29 -10.53
C ASP A 24 19.76 -1.57 -9.65
N GLN A 25 19.70 -2.62 -8.81
CA GLN A 25 20.79 -3.01 -7.91
C GLN A 25 22.08 -3.42 -8.63
N SER A 26 22.03 -3.65 -9.94
CA SER A 26 23.22 -3.94 -10.76
C SER A 26 23.96 -2.68 -11.26
N GLY A 27 23.47 -1.49 -10.92
CA GLY A 27 24.08 -0.20 -11.27
C GLY A 27 23.77 0.28 -12.69
N LYS A 28 22.77 -0.30 -13.36
CA LYS A 28 22.36 0.11 -14.73
C LYS A 28 21.18 1.09 -14.74
N GLY A 29 20.62 1.40 -13.56
CA GLY A 29 19.58 2.40 -13.35
C GLY A 29 20.17 3.75 -12.94
N ASP A 30 19.29 4.71 -12.67
CA ASP A 30 19.66 6.02 -12.11
C ASP A 30 20.06 5.89 -10.62
N TYR A 31 19.49 4.90 -9.92
CA TYR A 31 19.77 4.58 -8.52
C TYR A 31 19.91 3.06 -8.33
N GLU A 32 20.67 2.64 -7.32
CA GLU A 32 20.74 1.23 -6.90
C GLU A 32 19.72 0.88 -5.82
N LYS A 33 19.26 1.89 -5.07
CA LYS A 33 18.33 1.76 -3.94
C LYS A 33 17.01 2.45 -4.23
N ILE A 34 15.94 1.91 -3.67
CA ILE A 34 14.59 2.48 -3.80
C ILE A 34 14.49 3.79 -3.01
N GLN A 35 15.04 3.84 -1.79
CA GLN A 35 14.95 5.04 -0.96
C GLN A 35 15.66 6.23 -1.62
N ASP A 36 16.83 6.03 -2.22
CA ASP A 36 17.59 7.09 -2.88
C ASP A 36 16.79 7.73 -4.05
N ALA A 37 16.02 6.93 -4.79
CA ALA A 37 15.16 7.43 -5.86
C ALA A 37 13.95 8.21 -5.32
N ILE A 38 13.38 7.79 -4.19
CA ILE A 38 12.30 8.52 -3.51
C ILE A 38 12.82 9.87 -3.00
N ASP A 39 14.00 9.87 -2.38
CA ASP A 39 14.62 11.08 -1.82
C ASP A 39 14.94 12.11 -2.91
N ALA A 40 15.27 11.64 -4.12
CA ALA A 40 15.56 12.47 -5.28
C ALA A 40 14.32 13.06 -5.98
N ALA A 41 13.12 12.53 -5.73
CA ALA A 41 11.88 13.13 -6.24
C ALA A 41 11.75 14.57 -5.70
N PRO A 42 11.28 15.56 -6.48
CA PRO A 42 11.09 16.91 -5.97
C PRO A 42 10.12 16.94 -4.79
N SER A 43 10.39 17.77 -3.78
CA SER A 43 9.40 18.03 -2.73
C SER A 43 8.23 18.86 -3.26
N ASP A 44 7.05 18.64 -2.68
CA ASP A 44 5.78 19.28 -3.01
C ASP A 44 5.45 19.23 -4.51
N ASN A 45 5.82 18.14 -5.19
CA ASN A 45 5.58 17.99 -6.61
C ASN A 45 4.07 17.96 -6.91
N GLU A 46 3.66 18.61 -7.99
CA GLU A 46 2.25 18.61 -8.44
C GLU A 46 2.02 17.63 -9.60
N GLU A 47 3.09 17.05 -10.11
CA GLU A 47 3.11 16.15 -11.27
C GLU A 47 3.64 14.77 -10.87
N VAL A 48 3.25 13.75 -11.62
CA VAL A 48 3.64 12.36 -11.35
C VAL A 48 5.16 12.19 -11.48
N VAL A 49 5.77 11.61 -10.45
CA VAL A 49 7.13 11.06 -10.49
C VAL A 49 7.01 9.55 -10.55
N PHE A 50 7.45 8.96 -11.67
CA PHE A 50 7.39 7.52 -11.90
C PHE A 50 8.73 6.89 -11.55
N ILE A 51 8.75 6.04 -10.54
CA ILE A 51 9.92 5.27 -10.12
C ILE A 51 9.73 3.81 -10.57
N LEU A 52 10.51 3.40 -11.56
CA LEU A 52 10.52 2.03 -12.08
C LEU A 52 11.62 1.22 -11.39
N VAL A 53 11.23 0.13 -10.74
CA VAL A 53 12.15 -0.74 -10.00
C VAL A 53 12.35 -2.06 -10.74
N GLU A 54 13.60 -2.35 -11.08
CA GLU A 54 13.98 -3.61 -11.72
C GLU A 54 13.75 -4.82 -10.79
N PRO A 55 13.68 -6.03 -11.33
CA PRO A 55 13.53 -7.23 -10.51
C PRO A 55 14.71 -7.45 -9.57
N GLY A 56 14.42 -7.72 -8.30
CA GLY A 56 15.44 -7.85 -7.26
C GLY A 56 14.84 -8.02 -5.86
N ILE A 57 15.73 -8.27 -4.90
CA ILE A 57 15.40 -8.29 -3.47
C ILE A 57 16.06 -7.07 -2.82
N TYR A 58 15.23 -6.13 -2.43
CA TYR A 58 15.60 -4.87 -1.82
C TYR A 58 15.38 -4.98 -0.31
N ASN A 59 16.48 -5.26 0.41
CA ASN A 59 16.47 -5.27 1.88
C ASN A 59 16.63 -3.82 2.39
N GLU A 60 15.54 -3.07 2.31
CA GLU A 60 15.48 -1.65 2.59
C GLU A 60 14.25 -1.34 3.44
N LYS A 61 14.41 -0.36 4.34
CA LYS A 61 13.30 0.26 5.06
C LYS A 61 12.89 1.50 4.30
N ILE A 62 11.71 1.46 3.70
CA ILE A 62 11.24 2.51 2.79
C ILE A 62 10.30 3.46 3.53
N VAL A 63 10.54 4.76 3.34
CA VAL A 63 9.61 5.82 3.73
C VAL A 63 9.38 6.70 2.52
N VAL A 64 8.11 6.88 2.14
CA VAL A 64 7.69 7.93 1.19
C VAL A 64 7.20 9.11 2.03
N PRO A 65 8.02 10.19 2.16
CA PRO A 65 7.71 11.32 3.01
C PRO A 65 6.44 12.06 2.58
N ALA A 66 5.79 12.77 3.51
CA ALA A 66 4.53 13.47 3.24
C ALA A 66 4.68 14.60 2.19
N ASP A 67 5.87 15.21 2.09
CA ASP A 67 6.22 16.24 1.11
C ASP A 67 6.61 15.67 -0.27
N LYS A 68 6.37 14.37 -0.53
CA LYS A 68 6.63 13.74 -1.84
C LYS A 68 5.35 13.14 -2.45
N PRO A 69 4.28 13.95 -2.69
CA PRO A 69 3.03 13.45 -3.26
C PRO A 69 3.21 12.90 -4.70
N PHE A 70 2.18 12.29 -5.29
CA PHE A 70 2.17 11.84 -6.69
C PHE A 70 3.33 10.92 -7.15
N ILE A 71 4.01 10.23 -6.21
CA ILE A 71 4.97 9.18 -6.57
C ILE A 71 4.20 7.93 -7.02
N THR A 72 4.53 7.44 -8.21
CA THR A 72 4.20 6.08 -8.64
C THR A 72 5.44 5.20 -8.53
N LEU A 73 5.44 4.23 -7.62
CA LEU A 73 6.49 3.23 -7.47
C LEU A 73 6.02 1.90 -8.10
N SER A 74 6.68 1.46 -9.16
CA SER A 74 6.26 0.29 -9.92
C SER A 74 7.40 -0.72 -10.07
N GLY A 75 7.12 -1.98 -9.70
CA GLY A 75 7.89 -3.11 -10.23
C GLY A 75 7.45 -3.45 -11.67
N LEU A 76 8.14 -4.38 -12.32
CA LEU A 76 7.73 -4.90 -13.63
C LEU A 76 6.62 -5.96 -13.56
N LYS A 77 6.56 -6.70 -12.45
CA LYS A 77 5.60 -7.79 -12.19
C LYS A 77 5.52 -8.06 -10.68
N PRO A 78 4.37 -8.52 -10.13
CA PRO A 78 4.14 -8.67 -8.69
C PRO A 78 5.22 -9.43 -7.92
N ASN A 79 5.82 -10.45 -8.54
CA ASN A 79 6.81 -11.34 -7.92
C ASN A 79 8.26 -11.02 -8.34
N GLY A 80 8.47 -9.94 -9.10
CA GLY A 80 9.79 -9.57 -9.62
C GLY A 80 10.58 -8.70 -8.66
N THR A 81 9.89 -7.80 -7.95
CA THR A 81 10.50 -6.79 -7.08
C THR A 81 10.01 -7.01 -5.66
N ILE A 82 10.92 -7.41 -4.76
CA ILE A 82 10.63 -7.75 -3.37
C ILE A 82 11.31 -6.74 -2.46
N ILE A 83 10.53 -5.95 -1.72
CA ILE A 83 10.98 -5.08 -0.65
C ILE A 83 10.81 -5.84 0.66
N THR A 84 11.90 -6.07 1.39
CA THR A 84 11.92 -6.96 2.55
C THR A 84 12.54 -6.32 3.78
N GLY A 85 11.98 -6.62 4.94
CA GLY A 85 12.52 -6.29 6.25
C GLY A 85 12.15 -7.35 7.28
N SER A 86 12.62 -7.21 8.53
CA SER A 86 12.34 -8.17 9.61
C SER A 86 12.20 -7.50 10.98
N ASP A 87 11.90 -6.20 11.02
CA ASP A 87 11.69 -5.46 12.26
C ASP A 87 10.38 -5.91 12.93
N SER A 88 10.30 -5.79 14.26
CA SER A 88 9.10 -6.18 15.02
C SER A 88 8.88 -5.31 16.25
N GLY A 89 7.70 -5.47 16.87
CA GLY A 89 7.34 -4.78 18.11
C GLY A 89 6.42 -3.59 17.86
N ASN A 90 6.94 -2.37 17.94
CA ASN A 90 6.13 -1.17 17.73
C ASN A 90 5.56 -1.15 16.30
N ILE A 91 4.26 -0.90 16.15
CA ILE A 91 3.57 -0.96 14.85
C ILE A 91 4.07 0.10 13.85
N PHE A 92 4.55 1.25 14.33
CA PHE A 92 5.09 2.30 13.47
C PHE A 92 6.54 2.03 13.10
N GLU A 93 7.32 1.53 14.04
CA GLU A 93 8.75 1.27 13.83
C GLU A 93 9.00 -0.05 13.10
N SER A 94 8.11 -1.04 13.19
CA SER A 94 8.29 -2.34 12.54
C SER A 94 7.96 -2.34 11.04
N ALA A 95 7.37 -1.26 10.52
CA ALA A 95 6.98 -1.16 9.11
C ALA A 95 8.19 -1.26 8.17
N THR A 96 8.17 -2.22 7.26
CA THR A 96 9.17 -2.33 6.17
C THR A 96 9.01 -1.20 5.16
N PHE A 97 7.77 -0.85 4.83
CA PHE A 97 7.44 0.25 3.93
C PHE A 97 6.38 1.14 4.58
N THR A 98 6.68 2.43 4.75
CA THR A 98 5.75 3.47 5.19
C THR A 98 5.44 4.46 4.05
N VAL A 99 4.16 4.69 3.76
CA VAL A 99 3.68 5.71 2.82
C VAL A 99 2.98 6.83 3.59
N LEU A 100 3.61 8.00 3.65
CA LEU A 100 3.04 9.21 4.26
C LEU A 100 2.51 10.21 3.21
N ALA A 101 3.02 10.14 1.98
CA ALA A 101 2.60 10.97 0.85
C ALA A 101 1.17 10.70 0.40
N SER A 102 0.46 11.77 0.04
CA SER A 102 -0.82 11.66 -0.66
C SER A 102 -0.63 11.35 -2.15
N ASP A 103 -1.65 10.79 -2.80
CA ASP A 103 -1.64 10.45 -4.23
C ASP A 103 -0.55 9.45 -4.64
N PHE A 104 -0.04 8.68 -3.67
CA PHE A 104 0.94 7.61 -3.94
C PHE A 104 0.30 6.44 -4.69
N VAL A 105 1.04 5.86 -5.63
CA VAL A 105 0.63 4.64 -6.34
C VAL A 105 1.72 3.57 -6.25
N GLY A 106 1.43 2.44 -5.62
CA GLY A 106 2.30 1.26 -5.63
C GLY A 106 1.79 0.19 -6.60
N GLN A 107 2.62 -0.30 -7.52
CA GLN A 107 2.19 -1.31 -8.49
C GLN A 107 3.18 -2.46 -8.61
N TYR A 108 2.66 -3.68 -8.64
CA TYR A 108 3.45 -4.88 -8.95
C TYR A 108 4.67 -5.08 -8.03
N LEU A 109 4.52 -4.73 -6.76
CA LEU A 109 5.54 -4.90 -5.72
C LEU A 109 5.16 -6.06 -4.79
N THR A 110 6.16 -6.80 -4.31
CA THR A 110 6.03 -7.59 -3.08
C THR A 110 6.64 -6.78 -1.93
N ILE A 111 5.85 -6.52 -0.90
CA ILE A 111 6.26 -5.82 0.32
C ILE A 111 6.10 -6.81 1.46
N GLN A 112 7.19 -7.18 2.11
CA GLN A 112 7.16 -8.22 3.12
C GLN A 112 7.92 -7.86 4.39
N ASN A 113 7.38 -8.30 5.52
CA ASN A 113 8.11 -8.35 6.77
C ASN A 113 8.23 -9.83 7.21
N THR A 114 9.47 -10.32 7.25
CA THR A 114 9.79 -11.74 7.45
C THR A 114 10.00 -12.14 8.91
N TYR A 115 9.69 -11.27 9.88
CA TYR A 115 9.88 -11.59 11.30
C TYR A 115 9.14 -12.86 11.72
N GLY A 116 7.88 -13.01 11.29
CA GLY A 116 7.08 -14.22 11.51
C GLY A 116 6.38 -14.25 12.88
N LEU A 117 6.40 -15.42 13.52
CA LEU A 117 5.69 -15.69 14.77
C LEU A 117 6.36 -15.01 15.98
N GLY A 118 5.57 -14.37 16.85
CA GLY A 118 6.00 -13.97 18.20
C GLY A 118 5.83 -12.49 18.53
N ALA A 119 5.70 -11.62 17.53
CA ALA A 119 5.47 -10.20 17.71
C ALA A 119 4.78 -9.58 16.48
N LYS A 120 4.31 -8.35 16.65
CA LYS A 120 3.78 -7.51 15.57
C LYS A 120 4.89 -7.17 14.59
N ALA A 121 4.61 -7.26 13.31
CA ALA A 121 5.60 -7.08 12.25
C ALA A 121 4.94 -6.49 11.01
N VAL A 122 4.95 -5.16 10.89
CA VAL A 122 4.25 -4.48 9.81
C VAL A 122 5.04 -4.61 8.50
N ALA A 123 4.39 -5.06 7.43
CA ALA A 123 4.96 -5.04 6.09
C ALA A 123 4.76 -3.66 5.45
N LEU A 124 3.51 -3.18 5.46
CA LEU A 124 3.13 -1.91 4.85
C LEU A 124 2.33 -1.07 5.85
N ARG A 125 2.75 0.19 6.00
CA ARG A 125 2.00 1.26 6.66
C ARG A 125 1.57 2.30 5.62
N VAL A 126 0.32 2.73 5.67
CA VAL A 126 -0.22 3.76 4.77
C VAL A 126 -0.98 4.80 5.58
N SER A 127 -0.56 6.07 5.49
CA SER A 127 -1.16 7.21 6.20
C SER A 127 -1.47 8.40 5.28
N GLY A 128 -1.02 8.36 4.02
CA GLY A 128 -1.25 9.43 3.03
C GLY A 128 -2.58 9.26 2.29
N ASP A 129 -3.29 10.37 2.05
CA ASP A 129 -4.62 10.30 1.44
C ASP A 129 -4.57 9.98 -0.06
N ARG A 130 -5.58 9.26 -0.57
CA ARG A 130 -5.68 8.83 -1.98
C ARG A 130 -4.54 7.90 -2.44
N ALA A 131 -3.97 7.11 -1.53
CA ALA A 131 -3.00 6.09 -1.89
C ALA A 131 -3.65 4.89 -2.58
N THR A 132 -3.02 4.38 -3.65
CA THR A 132 -3.50 3.24 -4.43
C THR A 132 -2.46 2.14 -4.54
N PHE A 133 -2.88 0.88 -4.43
CA PHE A 133 -2.03 -0.29 -4.63
C PHE A 133 -2.66 -1.22 -5.66
N PHE A 134 -1.92 -1.56 -6.73
CA PHE A 134 -2.41 -2.44 -7.81
C PHE A 134 -1.52 -3.66 -7.99
N GLY A 135 -2.11 -4.86 -7.88
CA GLY A 135 -1.39 -6.11 -8.12
C GLY A 135 -0.23 -6.35 -7.15
N CYS A 136 -0.24 -5.72 -5.98
CA CYS A 136 0.81 -5.85 -4.99
C CYS A 136 0.61 -7.10 -4.12
N ARG A 137 1.70 -7.57 -3.53
CA ARG A 137 1.71 -8.62 -2.50
C ARG A 137 2.16 -8.01 -1.19
N ILE A 138 1.35 -8.12 -0.14
CA ILE A 138 1.65 -7.55 1.19
C ILE A 138 1.67 -8.69 2.19
N LEU A 139 2.87 -9.02 2.69
CA LEU A 139 3.13 -10.30 3.36
C LEU A 139 3.73 -10.10 4.75
N SER A 140 3.04 -10.58 5.79
CA SER A 140 3.66 -10.79 7.09
C SER A 140 2.86 -11.79 7.92
N TYR A 141 2.95 -11.73 9.25
CA TYR A 141 2.25 -12.62 10.17
C TYR A 141 1.24 -11.85 11.04
N GLN A 142 1.68 -11.18 12.10
CA GLN A 142 0.79 -10.35 12.92
C GLN A 142 0.90 -8.87 12.51
N ASP A 143 -0.22 -8.17 12.37
CA ASP A 143 -0.30 -6.74 12.04
C ASP A 143 0.34 -6.43 10.65
N THR A 144 0.00 -7.20 9.60
CA THR A 144 0.67 -7.11 8.28
C THR A 144 0.50 -5.76 7.57
N LEU A 145 -0.75 -5.28 7.44
CA LEU A 145 -1.09 -4.02 6.79
C LEU A 145 -1.66 -3.05 7.83
N LEU A 146 -0.86 -2.05 8.18
CA LEU A 146 -1.26 -0.92 9.01
C LEU A 146 -1.90 0.14 8.10
N ASP A 147 -3.21 0.07 7.99
CA ASP A 147 -4.03 0.96 7.15
C ASP A 147 -4.52 2.15 8.00
N ASP A 148 -3.57 3.06 8.29
CA ASP A 148 -3.60 4.05 9.38
C ASP A 148 -4.77 5.04 9.26
N THR A 149 -4.71 5.91 8.25
CA THR A 149 -5.63 7.03 8.03
C THR A 149 -5.58 7.44 6.56
N GLY A 150 -6.63 8.10 6.08
CA GLY A 150 -6.78 8.50 4.68
C GLY A 150 -7.71 7.59 3.90
N ARG A 151 -7.86 7.88 2.61
CA ARG A 151 -8.64 7.08 1.66
C ARG A 151 -7.73 6.22 0.83
N HIS A 152 -7.86 4.90 0.91
CA HIS A 152 -6.97 3.99 0.20
C HIS A 152 -7.73 3.03 -0.71
N TYR A 153 -7.08 2.65 -1.80
CA TYR A 153 -7.64 1.70 -2.76
C TYR A 153 -6.65 0.59 -3.08
N TYR A 154 -7.05 -0.65 -2.80
CA TYR A 154 -6.27 -1.86 -3.06
C TYR A 154 -6.99 -2.68 -4.13
N SER A 155 -6.37 -2.91 -5.28
CA SER A 155 -6.99 -3.61 -6.41
C SER A 155 -6.15 -4.78 -6.88
N ASN A 156 -6.78 -5.96 -6.96
CA ASN A 156 -6.13 -7.22 -7.37
C ASN A 156 -4.87 -7.56 -6.53
N CYS A 157 -4.83 -7.11 -5.27
CA CYS A 157 -3.70 -7.37 -4.38
C CYS A 157 -3.83 -8.74 -3.71
N TYR A 158 -2.69 -9.32 -3.33
CA TYR A 158 -2.62 -10.46 -2.44
C TYR A 158 -2.14 -9.99 -1.07
N ILE A 159 -2.87 -10.31 -0.01
CA ILE A 159 -2.54 -9.91 1.36
C ILE A 159 -2.59 -11.15 2.23
N GLU A 160 -1.51 -11.46 2.94
CA GLU A 160 -1.48 -12.61 3.86
C GLU A 160 -1.03 -12.23 5.25
N GLY A 161 -1.59 -12.93 6.23
CA GLY A 161 -1.21 -12.80 7.62
C GLY A 161 -2.01 -13.74 8.51
N ALA A 162 -1.78 -13.66 9.81
CA ALA A 162 -2.46 -14.42 10.83
C ALA A 162 -3.39 -13.52 11.62
N MET A 163 -2.87 -12.75 12.59
CA MET A 163 -3.63 -11.94 13.52
C MET A 163 -3.69 -10.49 13.09
N ASP A 164 -4.89 -9.94 13.03
CA ASP A 164 -5.18 -8.53 12.76
C ASP A 164 -4.45 -8.00 11.52
N PHE A 165 -4.34 -8.82 10.48
CA PHE A 165 -3.40 -8.54 9.40
C PHE A 165 -3.84 -7.39 8.46
N ILE A 166 -5.06 -6.86 8.64
CA ILE A 166 -5.50 -5.56 8.12
C ILE A 166 -6.12 -4.77 9.28
N PHE A 167 -5.50 -3.67 9.71
CA PHE A 167 -5.90 -2.98 10.94
C PHE A 167 -5.73 -1.45 10.86
N GLU A 168 -6.21 -0.74 11.89
CA GLU A 168 -6.36 0.73 12.00
C GLU A 168 -7.66 1.30 11.40
N ASN A 169 -7.64 2.54 10.91
CA ASN A 169 -8.79 3.44 10.85
C ASN A 169 -8.92 4.15 9.48
N ALA A 170 -8.25 3.68 8.43
CA ALA A 170 -8.44 4.23 7.09
C ALA A 170 -9.87 4.00 6.53
N ALA A 171 -10.21 4.77 5.51
CA ALA A 171 -11.38 4.58 4.67
C ALA A 171 -10.94 3.85 3.39
N SER A 172 -11.04 2.52 3.37
CA SER A 172 -10.35 1.71 2.36
C SER A 172 -11.29 0.78 1.60
N LEU A 173 -11.07 0.71 0.29
CA LEU A 173 -11.70 -0.27 -0.59
C LEU A 173 -10.66 -1.31 -1.04
N PHE A 174 -10.94 -2.56 -0.75
CA PHE A 174 -10.23 -3.72 -1.29
C PHE A 174 -11.10 -4.35 -2.38
N GLU A 175 -10.68 -4.24 -3.64
CA GLU A 175 -11.41 -4.78 -4.79
C GLU A 175 -10.65 -5.94 -5.42
N ARG A 176 -11.33 -7.10 -5.57
CA ARG A 176 -10.78 -8.32 -6.17
C ARG A 176 -9.46 -8.77 -5.54
N CYS A 177 -9.24 -8.44 -4.27
CA CYS A 177 -8.06 -8.88 -3.53
C CYS A 177 -8.19 -10.33 -3.09
N HIS A 178 -7.05 -11.00 -2.91
CA HIS A 178 -6.96 -12.31 -2.29
C HIS A 178 -6.38 -12.17 -0.89
N LEU A 179 -7.22 -12.41 0.11
CA LEU A 179 -6.84 -12.44 1.53
C LEU A 179 -6.53 -13.88 1.95
N HIS A 180 -5.32 -14.12 2.44
CA HIS A 180 -4.84 -15.47 2.79
C HIS A 180 -4.44 -15.57 4.26
N THR A 181 -5.14 -16.41 5.02
CA THR A 181 -4.87 -16.59 6.44
C THR A 181 -3.76 -17.63 6.68
N LEU A 182 -2.71 -17.26 7.40
CA LEU A 182 -1.60 -18.14 7.75
C LEU A 182 -1.86 -18.95 9.03
N SER A 183 -2.72 -18.45 9.93
CA SER A 183 -3.05 -19.13 11.19
C SER A 183 -3.82 -20.43 10.97
N LYS A 184 -3.54 -21.44 11.81
CA LYS A 184 -4.32 -22.68 11.91
C LYS A 184 -5.31 -22.68 13.08
N GLY A 185 -5.27 -21.66 13.93
CA GLY A 185 -6.16 -21.48 15.07
C GLY A 185 -6.89 -20.14 15.04
N ASP A 186 -7.56 -19.80 16.13
CA ASP A 186 -8.42 -18.63 16.22
C ASP A 186 -7.63 -17.35 15.97
N THR A 187 -8.12 -16.55 15.03
CA THR A 187 -7.47 -15.33 14.60
C THR A 187 -8.47 -14.38 13.97
N SER A 188 -8.08 -13.14 13.73
CA SER A 188 -8.93 -12.14 13.09
C SER A 188 -8.27 -11.61 11.83
N ILE A 189 -9.02 -11.55 10.73
CA ILE A 189 -8.54 -10.95 9.48
C ILE A 189 -8.40 -9.44 9.65
N THR A 190 -9.43 -8.78 10.18
CA THR A 190 -9.45 -7.33 10.37
C THR A 190 -9.49 -6.92 11.84
N ALA A 191 -8.89 -5.77 12.15
CA ALA A 191 -8.99 -5.13 13.47
C ALA A 191 -9.20 -3.62 13.30
N GLN A 192 -10.41 -3.26 12.88
CA GLN A 192 -10.75 -1.88 12.55
C GLN A 192 -10.94 -1.04 13.82
N ARG A 193 -10.45 0.21 13.79
CA ARG A 193 -10.38 1.12 14.94
C ARG A 193 -11.10 2.46 14.69
N ARG A 194 -12.34 2.42 14.22
CA ARG A 194 -13.16 3.62 14.06
C ARG A 194 -13.32 4.33 15.39
N GLU A 195 -12.80 5.55 15.46
CA GLU A 195 -12.73 6.30 16.72
C GLU A 195 -14.06 6.91 17.16
N SER A 196 -14.96 7.21 16.21
CA SER A 196 -16.29 7.73 16.52
C SER A 196 -17.33 7.35 15.45
N PRO A 197 -18.62 7.29 15.79
CA PRO A 197 -19.69 7.04 14.82
C PRO A 197 -19.80 8.10 13.71
N LEU A 198 -19.21 9.28 13.90
CA LEU A 198 -19.23 10.39 12.94
C LEU A 198 -18.09 10.31 11.90
N LYS A 199 -17.11 9.42 12.09
CA LYS A 199 -16.03 9.24 11.11
C LYS A 199 -16.49 8.30 10.01
N GLU A 200 -16.35 8.77 8.77
CA GLU A 200 -16.61 7.99 7.55
C GLU A 200 -15.39 7.11 7.19
N THR A 201 -14.94 6.30 8.15
CA THR A 201 -13.83 5.35 8.00
C THR A 201 -14.33 3.91 8.10
N GLY A 202 -13.57 2.98 7.55
CA GLY A 202 -13.95 1.57 7.48
C GLY A 202 -13.31 0.84 6.31
N PHE A 203 -13.30 -0.48 6.40
CA PHE A 203 -12.79 -1.35 5.35
C PHE A 203 -13.94 -1.98 4.57
N THR A 204 -13.94 -1.79 3.26
CA THR A 204 -14.90 -2.38 2.33
C THR A 204 -14.20 -3.41 1.45
N PHE A 205 -14.78 -4.60 1.32
CA PHE A 205 -14.22 -5.69 0.52
C PHE A 205 -15.19 -6.06 -0.61
N LEU A 206 -14.80 -5.81 -1.86
CA LEU A 206 -15.63 -6.02 -3.05
C LEU A 206 -15.02 -7.10 -3.95
N GLY A 207 -15.72 -8.22 -4.11
CA GLY A 207 -15.26 -9.31 -4.97
C GLY A 207 -13.96 -9.99 -4.50
N CYS A 208 -13.60 -9.82 -3.23
CA CYS A 208 -12.41 -10.43 -2.65
C CYS A 208 -12.58 -11.93 -2.43
N LYS A 209 -11.47 -12.67 -2.52
CA LYS A 209 -11.39 -14.08 -2.17
C LYS A 209 -10.68 -14.21 -0.83
N ILE A 210 -11.28 -14.96 0.10
CA ILE A 210 -10.64 -15.30 1.38
C ILE A 210 -10.31 -16.80 1.37
N THR A 211 -9.10 -17.15 1.82
CA THR A 211 -8.65 -18.55 1.86
C THR A 211 -8.01 -18.89 3.19
N GLN A 212 -8.01 -20.19 3.52
CA GLN A 212 -7.37 -20.75 4.72
C GLN A 212 -7.97 -20.22 6.05
N VAL A 213 -9.24 -19.78 6.01
CA VAL A 213 -9.96 -19.19 7.14
C VAL A 213 -10.01 -20.13 8.35
N ARG A 214 -10.23 -21.44 8.19
CA ARG A 214 -10.36 -22.41 9.31
C ARG A 214 -11.24 -21.85 10.45
N THR A 215 -10.67 -21.48 11.60
CA THR A 215 -11.39 -20.88 12.74
C THR A 215 -11.23 -19.35 12.85
N ALA A 216 -10.61 -18.71 11.86
CA ALA A 216 -10.48 -17.27 11.77
C ALA A 216 -11.85 -16.58 11.64
N VAL A 217 -11.98 -15.46 12.34
CA VAL A 217 -13.10 -14.54 12.17
C VAL A 217 -12.76 -13.45 11.16
N LEU A 218 -13.79 -12.87 10.53
CA LEU A 218 -13.60 -11.79 9.54
C LEU A 218 -13.05 -10.51 10.17
N GLY A 219 -13.34 -10.27 11.45
CA GLY A 219 -12.90 -9.08 12.14
C GLY A 219 -13.20 -9.10 13.63
N ARG A 220 -12.48 -8.25 14.36
CA ARG A 220 -12.76 -7.90 15.75
C ARG A 220 -12.65 -6.38 15.92
N PRO A 221 -13.44 -5.76 16.81
CA PRO A 221 -13.26 -4.34 17.10
C PRO A 221 -11.95 -4.16 17.86
N TRP A 222 -11.06 -3.30 17.37
CA TRP A 222 -9.82 -2.99 18.08
C TRP A 222 -10.02 -1.84 19.10
N ALA A 223 -10.85 -0.86 18.75
CA ALA A 223 -11.26 0.18 19.68
C ALA A 223 -12.33 -0.33 20.67
N HIS A 224 -12.25 0.16 21.92
CA HIS A 224 -13.35 0.07 22.88
C HIS A 224 -14.49 1.03 22.47
N ILE A 225 -15.30 0.67 21.46
CA ILE A 225 -16.61 1.34 21.22
C ILE A 225 -17.69 0.65 22.07
N LEU A 226 -17.40 0.43 23.35
CA LEU A 226 -18.33 -0.13 24.32
C LEU A 226 -18.14 0.66 25.61
N GLU A 227 -18.92 1.74 25.79
CA GLU A 227 -19.51 2.18 27.09
C GLU A 227 -20.04 3.64 27.14
N SER A 228 -20.00 4.46 26.08
CA SER A 228 -20.46 5.86 26.18
C SER A 228 -21.80 6.21 25.52
N PHE A 229 -22.58 5.23 25.02
CA PHE A 229 -23.86 5.51 24.35
C PHE A 229 -25.01 4.57 24.77
N LEU A 230 -25.15 4.32 26.06
CA LEU A 230 -26.46 3.98 26.63
C LEU A 230 -26.95 5.21 27.41
N PRO A 231 -28.14 5.76 27.11
CA PRO A 231 -28.76 6.80 27.92
C PRO A 231 -29.11 6.30 29.32
#